data_AF-A0A3C0JRW9-F1
#
_entry.id   AF-A0A3C0JRW9-F1
#
_cell.length_a   1.000
_cell.length_b   1.000
_cell.length_c   1.000
_cell.angle_alpha   90.00
_cell.angle_beta   90.00
_cell.angle_gamma   90.00
#
_symmetry.space_group_name_H-M   'P 1'
#
loop_
_entity.id
_entity.type
_entity.pdbx_description
1 polymer ?
#
loop_
_entity_poly.entity_id
_entity_poly.type
_entity_poly.pdbx_seq_one_letter_code
_entity_poly.pdbx_strand_id
1 'polypeptide(L)'
;MSQHVTSAEASAPPHSGEQSGVGVEFADPKISLNGHIPEAVVHLQSAVRSGTPWQKALVEAMGMWTLPSEEYRNRAYNYLIQGEAFDWLLLAERLCSELDGLIPSEEKETLLFQGRIPEQIEPEEFRDLLGTSKYRGYLNYCYGVVVEEALQLGVEEDVRKRHKARGYSDSEDMVEEAFTHLYGESRTDLLDEFRRTEHLHRGKNLTLDNLKQFNYWLFKRRFEMWDPARVASDTRKGLRRLRQLEQGVLTVPKWEGVE
;
A
#
# COMPACT_ATOMS: atom_id res chain seq x y z
N MET A 1 9.59 -37.48 -65.71
CA MET A 1 10.99 -37.37 -65.22
C MET A 1 11.07 -36.19 -64.28
N SER A 2 11.89 -36.31 -63.22
CA SER A 2 12.01 -35.44 -62.02
C SER A 2 10.89 -35.63 -61.00
N GLN A 3 11.04 -36.54 -60.03
CA GLN A 3 11.85 -36.51 -58.79
C GLN A 3 11.33 -35.55 -57.71
N HIS A 4 11.02 -36.17 -56.57
CA HIS A 4 10.71 -35.66 -55.24
C HIS A 4 11.53 -34.45 -54.81
N VAL A 5 10.97 -33.57 -53.96
CA VAL A 5 11.41 -33.35 -52.57
C VAL A 5 10.25 -32.79 -51.74
N THR A 6 9.89 -33.51 -50.70
CA THR A 6 9.10 -33.09 -49.53
C THR A 6 9.89 -32.07 -48.70
N SER A 7 9.34 -30.87 -48.47
CA SER A 7 9.88 -29.92 -47.50
C SER A 7 8.95 -29.83 -46.31
N ALA A 8 9.53 -30.15 -45.15
CA ALA A 8 8.93 -30.10 -43.83
C ALA A 8 8.60 -28.66 -43.41
N GLU A 9 7.37 -28.44 -42.97
CA GLU A 9 6.96 -27.22 -42.28
C GLU A 9 7.27 -27.40 -40.79
N ALA A 10 8.31 -26.71 -40.33
CA ALA A 10 8.71 -26.70 -38.93
C ALA A 10 7.77 -25.80 -38.13
N SER A 11 6.94 -26.41 -37.28
CA SER A 11 6.18 -25.72 -36.23
C SER A 11 7.14 -25.11 -35.20
N ALA A 12 7.08 -23.80 -35.05
CA ALA A 12 7.71 -23.09 -33.94
C ALA A 12 6.90 -23.33 -32.64
N PRO A 13 7.57 -23.53 -31.49
CA PRO A 13 6.89 -23.80 -30.22
C PRO A 13 6.29 -22.52 -29.62
N PRO A 14 5.19 -22.61 -28.85
CA PRO A 14 4.66 -21.48 -28.10
C PRO A 14 5.58 -21.17 -26.91
N HIS A 15 5.92 -19.89 -26.76
CA HIS A 15 6.62 -19.35 -25.60
C HIS A 15 5.75 -19.52 -24.34
N SER A 16 6.11 -20.47 -23.49
CA SER A 16 5.67 -20.55 -22.10
C SER A 16 6.37 -19.45 -21.31
N GLY A 17 5.66 -18.34 -21.07
CA GLY A 17 6.04 -17.38 -20.03
C GLY A 17 5.83 -18.02 -18.67
N GLU A 18 6.93 -18.39 -18.01
CA GLU A 18 6.94 -18.80 -16.62
C GLU A 18 6.42 -17.64 -15.75
N GLN A 19 5.19 -17.78 -15.25
CA GLN A 19 4.73 -17.03 -14.09
C GLN A 19 5.51 -17.54 -12.87
N SER A 20 6.64 -16.90 -12.59
CA SER A 20 7.35 -17.01 -11.31
C SER A 20 6.57 -16.25 -10.23
N GLY A 21 5.40 -16.77 -9.85
CA GLY A 21 4.62 -16.30 -8.72
C GLY A 21 5.17 -16.87 -7.42
N VAL A 22 6.20 -16.23 -6.84
CA VAL A 22 6.55 -16.47 -5.43
C VAL A 22 5.58 -15.63 -4.61
N GLY A 23 4.50 -16.24 -4.13
CA GLY A 23 3.47 -15.60 -3.32
C GLY A 23 3.96 -15.20 -1.93
N VAL A 24 3.30 -14.23 -1.30
CA VAL A 24 3.54 -13.93 0.11
C VAL A 24 2.83 -15.01 0.95
N GLU A 25 3.53 -15.62 1.91
CA GLU A 25 3.00 -16.72 2.72
C GLU A 25 1.99 -16.18 3.73
N PHE A 26 0.73 -16.08 3.31
CA PHE A 26 -0.42 -15.85 4.17
C PHE A 26 -1.32 -17.09 4.10
N ALA A 27 -1.90 -17.48 5.23
CA ALA A 27 -2.81 -18.62 5.30
C ALA A 27 -4.12 -18.35 4.52
N ASP A 28 -4.70 -19.41 3.95
CA ASP A 28 -5.99 -19.35 3.24
C ASP A 28 -7.11 -18.71 4.10
N PRO A 29 -7.97 -17.86 3.52
CA PRO A 29 -8.96 -17.06 4.25
C PRO A 29 -10.12 -17.85 4.89
N LYS A 30 -10.12 -19.19 4.81
CA LYS A 30 -11.22 -20.06 5.28
C LYS A 30 -11.03 -20.71 6.65
N ILE A 31 -10.03 -20.31 7.42
CA ILE A 31 -9.88 -20.81 8.80
C ILE A 31 -10.33 -19.72 9.78
N SER A 32 -11.65 -19.59 9.97
CA SER A 32 -12.20 -18.87 11.12
C SER A 32 -11.81 -19.62 12.39
N LEU A 33 -10.78 -19.14 13.11
CA LEU A 33 -10.40 -19.67 14.41
C LEU A 33 -11.20 -18.96 15.50
N ASN A 34 -12.19 -19.69 16.02
CA ASN A 34 -12.85 -19.44 17.29
C ASN A 34 -11.83 -19.11 18.40
N GLY A 35 -11.89 -17.90 18.97
CA GLY A 35 -11.38 -17.57 20.31
C GLY A 35 -9.90 -17.80 20.61
N HIS A 36 -9.07 -18.20 19.64
CA HIS A 36 -7.65 -18.43 19.85
C HIS A 36 -6.89 -17.12 19.67
N ILE A 37 -6.19 -16.67 20.72
CA ILE A 37 -5.29 -15.53 20.64
C ILE A 37 -4.16 -15.93 19.69
N PRO A 38 -3.90 -15.18 18.60
CA PRO A 38 -2.81 -15.50 17.69
C PRO A 38 -1.46 -15.57 18.42
N GLU A 39 -0.60 -16.51 18.03
CA GLU A 39 0.73 -16.70 18.63
C GLU A 39 1.55 -15.41 18.62
N ALA A 40 1.45 -14.63 17.53
CA ALA A 40 2.07 -13.31 17.41
C ALA A 40 1.66 -12.33 18.53
N VAL A 41 0.40 -12.36 18.97
CA VAL A 41 -0.09 -11.51 20.07
C VAL A 41 0.47 -11.98 21.41
N VAL A 42 0.52 -13.29 21.64
CA VAL A 42 1.10 -13.87 22.86
C VAL A 42 2.58 -13.53 22.95
N HIS A 43 3.32 -13.69 21.84
CA HIS A 43 4.71 -13.30 21.72
C HIS A 43 4.91 -11.82 22.04
N LEU A 44 4.12 -10.94 21.40
CA LEU A 44 4.17 -9.50 21.59
C LEU A 44 4.03 -9.09 23.06
N GLN A 45 2.98 -9.58 23.73
CA GLN A 45 2.73 -9.24 25.13
C GLN A 45 3.81 -9.78 26.06
N SER A 46 4.30 -10.99 25.79
CA SER A 46 5.38 -11.60 26.58
C SER A 46 6.68 -10.80 26.46
N ALA A 47 7.08 -10.46 25.24
CA ALA A 47 8.32 -9.73 24.95
C ALA A 47 8.32 -8.35 25.62
N VAL A 48 7.24 -7.58 25.49
CA VAL A 48 7.09 -6.26 26.12
C VAL A 48 7.16 -6.36 27.65
N ARG A 49 6.47 -7.34 28.25
CA ARG A 49 6.51 -7.56 29.71
C ARG A 49 7.88 -8.01 30.23
N SER A 50 8.65 -8.71 29.41
CA SER A 50 10.03 -9.10 29.75
C SER A 50 11.06 -7.98 29.59
N GLY A 51 10.64 -6.79 29.13
CA GLY A 51 11.49 -5.61 28.99
C GLY A 51 12.11 -5.41 27.61
N THR A 52 11.69 -6.18 26.59
CA THR A 52 12.08 -5.92 25.20
C THR A 52 11.46 -4.59 24.73
N PRO A 53 12.20 -3.72 24.01
CA PRO A 53 11.63 -2.55 23.37
C PRO A 53 10.40 -2.91 22.53
N TRP A 54 9.28 -2.24 22.79
CA TRP A 54 7.98 -2.63 22.21
C TRP A 54 7.95 -2.48 20.69
N GLN A 55 8.75 -1.57 20.13
CA GLN A 55 8.94 -1.34 18.71
C GLN A 55 9.49 -2.61 18.04
N LYS A 56 10.53 -3.21 18.63
CA LYS A 56 11.14 -4.44 18.13
C LYS A 56 10.18 -5.61 18.25
N ALA A 57 9.57 -5.78 19.43
CA ALA A 57 8.58 -6.83 19.67
C ALA A 57 7.39 -6.74 18.70
N LEU A 58 6.97 -5.53 18.34
CA LEU A 58 5.91 -5.28 17.36
C LEU A 58 6.29 -5.77 15.97
N VAL A 59 7.49 -5.42 15.47
CA VAL A 59 7.92 -5.85 14.13
C VAL A 59 8.13 -7.37 14.08
N GLU A 60 8.66 -7.97 15.15
CA GLU A 60 8.74 -9.44 15.29
C GLU A 60 7.34 -10.07 15.20
N ALA A 61 6.37 -9.54 15.93
CA ALA A 61 4.99 -10.02 15.89
C ALA A 61 4.35 -9.85 14.50
N MET A 62 4.65 -8.77 13.77
CA MET A 62 4.24 -8.63 12.37
C MET A 62 4.87 -9.70 11.48
N GLY A 63 6.16 -9.99 11.69
CA GLY A 63 6.88 -11.08 11.02
C GLY A 63 6.22 -12.45 11.25
N MET A 64 5.71 -12.69 12.45
CA MET A 64 5.00 -13.93 12.82
C MET A 64 3.53 -13.98 12.36
N TRP A 65 2.94 -12.85 11.98
CA TRP A 65 1.51 -12.79 11.63
C TRP A 65 1.22 -13.55 10.33
N THR A 66 0.20 -14.40 10.31
CA THR A 66 -0.07 -15.29 9.15
C THR A 66 -1.39 -15.01 8.44
N LEU A 67 -2.31 -14.26 9.04
CA LEU A 67 -3.62 -14.01 8.45
C LEU A 67 -3.56 -12.83 7.48
N PRO A 68 -4.04 -12.97 6.22
CA PRO A 68 -4.08 -11.86 5.26
C PRO A 68 -5.20 -10.87 5.60
N SER A 69 -6.23 -11.34 6.30
CA SER A 69 -7.38 -10.55 6.77
C SER A 69 -8.00 -11.23 7.99
N GLU A 70 -8.66 -10.46 8.84
CA GLU A 70 -9.46 -10.99 9.94
C GLU A 70 -10.69 -10.11 10.23
N GLU A 71 -11.65 -10.65 10.95
CA GLU A 71 -12.70 -9.85 11.60
C GLU A 71 -12.42 -9.82 13.10
N TYR A 72 -12.12 -8.63 13.62
CA TYR A 72 -11.82 -8.43 15.04
C TYR A 72 -12.69 -7.31 15.60
N ARG A 73 -13.41 -7.61 16.69
CA ARG A 73 -14.34 -6.67 17.35
C ARG A 73 -15.33 -5.99 16.38
N ASN A 74 -15.94 -6.78 15.49
CA ASN A 74 -16.89 -6.32 14.45
C ASN A 74 -16.29 -5.35 13.43
N ARG A 75 -14.96 -5.32 13.29
CA ARG A 75 -14.28 -4.58 12.23
C ARG A 75 -13.49 -5.56 11.37
N ALA A 76 -13.66 -5.44 10.06
CA ALA A 76 -12.84 -6.15 9.10
C ALA A 76 -11.47 -5.47 8.98
N TYR A 77 -10.42 -6.27 9.05
CA TYR A 77 -9.04 -5.88 8.80
C TYR A 77 -8.53 -6.64 7.58
N ASN A 78 -7.99 -5.92 6.60
CA ASN A 78 -7.41 -6.49 5.39
C ASN A 78 -5.95 -6.05 5.31
N TYR A 79 -5.04 -6.91 5.75
CA TYR A 79 -3.61 -6.60 5.85
C TYR A 79 -2.89 -6.79 4.51
N LEU A 80 -3.44 -7.60 3.60
CA LEU A 80 -2.82 -7.91 2.33
C LEU A 80 -3.68 -7.47 1.15
N ILE A 81 -3.44 -6.25 0.69
CA ILE A 81 -4.12 -5.65 -0.45
C ILE A 81 -3.78 -6.44 -1.71
N GLN A 82 -4.83 -6.97 -2.35
CA GLN A 82 -4.76 -7.73 -3.61
C GLN A 82 -3.72 -8.86 -3.61
N GLY A 83 -3.43 -9.46 -2.45
CA GLY A 83 -2.45 -10.55 -2.36
C GLY A 83 -0.98 -10.11 -2.35
N GLU A 84 -0.68 -8.82 -2.47
CA GLU A 84 0.67 -8.35 -2.81
C GLU A 84 1.19 -7.23 -1.91
N ALA A 85 0.35 -6.25 -1.55
CA ALA A 85 0.75 -5.08 -0.76
C ALA A 85 0.37 -5.25 0.72
N PHE A 86 1.35 -5.27 1.60
CA PHE A 86 1.17 -5.46 3.03
C PHE A 86 0.95 -4.13 3.74
N ASP A 87 -0.30 -3.88 4.17
CA ASP A 87 -0.69 -2.72 4.98
C ASP A 87 -0.24 -2.89 6.43
N TRP A 88 1.07 -2.72 6.62
CA TRP A 88 1.75 -2.93 7.89
C TRP A 88 1.24 -2.02 9.01
N LEU A 89 0.75 -0.81 8.69
CA LEU A 89 0.18 0.12 9.67
C LEU A 89 -1.18 -0.36 10.17
N LEU A 90 -1.99 -0.98 9.32
CA LEU A 90 -3.24 -1.58 9.75
C LEU A 90 -2.99 -2.77 10.70
N LEU A 91 -1.94 -3.57 10.44
CA LEU A 91 -1.52 -4.61 11.37
C LEU A 91 -0.93 -4.02 12.66
N ALA A 92 -0.16 -2.94 12.56
CA ALA A 92 0.37 -2.22 13.71
C ALA A 92 -0.78 -1.75 14.62
N GLU A 93 -1.82 -1.14 14.05
CA GLU A 93 -3.02 -0.70 14.77
C GLU A 93 -3.64 -1.86 15.56
N ARG A 94 -3.84 -3.00 14.89
CA ARG A 94 -4.42 -4.21 15.48
C ARG A 94 -3.58 -4.71 16.65
N LEU A 95 -2.27 -4.84 16.48
CA LEU A 95 -1.35 -5.36 17.48
C LEU A 95 -1.18 -4.38 18.66
N CYS A 96 -1.09 -3.07 18.39
CA CYS A 96 -0.99 -2.04 19.42
C CYS A 96 -2.24 -1.93 20.31
N SER A 97 -3.40 -2.40 19.88
CA SER A 97 -4.58 -2.51 20.76
C SER A 97 -4.42 -3.56 21.87
N GLU A 98 -3.52 -4.54 21.70
CA GLU A 98 -3.22 -5.56 22.70
C GLU A 98 -2.16 -5.09 23.72
N LEU A 99 -1.61 -3.90 23.49
CA LEU A 99 -0.59 -3.24 24.31
C LEU A 99 -1.10 -1.97 25.01
N ASP A 100 -2.42 -1.75 25.03
CA ASP A 100 -3.01 -0.59 25.70
C ASP A 100 -2.63 -0.56 27.19
N GLY A 101 -2.07 0.57 27.61
CA GLY A 101 -1.54 0.76 28.97
C GLY A 101 -0.14 0.18 29.22
N LEU A 102 0.45 -0.53 28.25
CA LEU A 102 1.83 -1.03 28.33
C LEU A 102 2.84 -0.14 27.59
N ILE A 103 2.38 0.65 26.61
CA ILE A 103 3.22 1.55 25.80
C ILE A 103 2.75 3.01 25.92
N PRO A 104 3.64 4.01 25.74
CA PRO A 104 3.26 5.41 25.77
C PRO A 104 2.27 5.77 24.65
N SER A 105 1.18 6.46 24.99
CA SER A 105 0.15 6.84 24.01
C SER A 105 0.69 7.74 22.90
N GLU A 106 1.58 8.68 23.22
CA GLU A 106 2.21 9.59 22.25
C GLU A 106 3.05 8.84 21.22
N GLU A 107 3.79 7.82 21.65
CA GLU A 107 4.59 6.96 20.78
C GLU A 107 3.69 6.09 19.88
N LYS A 108 2.61 5.53 20.43
CA LYS A 108 1.60 4.78 19.67
C LYS A 108 0.96 5.67 18.61
N GLU A 109 0.56 6.90 18.95
CA GLU A 109 -0.02 7.86 18.01
C GLU A 109 0.99 8.24 16.92
N THR A 110 2.24 8.51 17.29
CA THR A 110 3.32 8.80 16.34
C THR A 110 3.47 7.67 15.31
N LEU A 111 3.46 6.42 15.76
CA LEU A 111 3.51 5.27 14.86
C LEU A 111 2.29 5.22 13.93
N LEU A 112 1.08 5.25 14.49
CA LEU A 112 -0.14 4.97 13.72
C LEU A 112 -0.53 6.12 12.78
N PHE A 113 -0.21 7.37 13.12
CA PHE A 113 -0.56 8.53 12.31
C PHE A 113 0.58 9.03 11.41
N GLN A 114 1.84 8.92 11.86
CA GLN A 114 2.98 9.39 11.07
C GLN A 114 3.70 8.26 10.32
N GLY A 115 3.36 7.00 10.61
CA GLY A 115 4.06 5.85 10.05
C GLY A 115 5.51 5.74 10.50
N ARG A 116 5.86 6.34 11.64
CA ARG A 116 7.24 6.40 12.16
C ARG A 116 7.36 5.58 13.43
N ILE A 117 8.30 4.63 13.43
CA ILE A 117 8.65 3.89 14.64
C ILE A 117 9.48 4.83 15.54
N PRO A 118 9.05 5.11 16.79
CA PRO A 118 9.68 6.14 17.65
C PRO A 118 11.13 5.87 18.03
N GLU A 119 11.50 4.59 18.21
CA GLU A 119 12.89 4.16 18.38
C GLU A 119 13.40 3.57 17.06
N GLN A 120 14.57 4.04 16.61
CA GLN A 120 15.10 3.72 15.28
C GLN A 120 15.54 2.25 15.23
N ILE A 121 14.65 1.39 14.75
CA ILE A 121 15.03 0.10 14.19
C ILE A 121 15.74 0.40 12.86
N GLU A 122 16.98 -0.06 12.72
CA GLU A 122 17.72 0.13 11.48
C GLU A 122 17.00 -0.57 10.32
N PRO A 123 17.03 -0.03 9.08
CA PRO A 123 16.30 -0.59 7.95
C PRO A 123 16.60 -2.08 7.68
N GLU A 124 17.85 -2.50 7.90
CA GLU A 124 18.26 -3.90 7.80
C GLU A 124 17.61 -4.76 8.87
N GLU A 125 17.61 -4.30 10.13
CA GLU A 125 16.95 -5.02 11.23
C GLU A 125 15.45 -5.12 11.00
N PHE A 126 14.81 -4.04 10.53
CA PHE A 126 13.37 -4.05 10.20
C PHE A 126 13.04 -5.12 9.14
N ARG A 127 13.84 -5.20 8.07
CA ARG A 127 13.69 -6.22 7.03
C ARG A 127 13.84 -7.62 7.59
N ASP A 128 14.85 -7.84 8.42
CA ASP A 128 15.21 -9.15 8.94
C ASP A 128 14.15 -9.66 9.93
N LEU A 129 13.60 -8.78 10.79
CA LEU A 129 12.51 -9.12 11.71
C LEU A 129 11.19 -9.39 10.97
N LEU A 130 10.88 -8.60 9.94
CA LEU A 130 9.64 -8.77 9.17
C LEU A 130 9.68 -10.00 8.25
N GLY A 131 10.88 -10.37 7.80
CA GLY A 131 11.13 -11.45 6.85
C GLY A 131 10.97 -11.00 5.39
N THR A 132 11.71 -11.66 4.48
CA THR A 132 11.82 -11.27 3.07
C THR A 132 10.46 -11.12 2.36
N SER A 133 9.54 -12.05 2.63
CA SER A 133 8.25 -12.11 1.94
C SER A 133 7.35 -10.92 2.31
N LYS A 134 7.18 -10.65 3.62
CA LYS A 134 6.42 -9.50 4.11
C LYS A 134 7.14 -8.19 3.85
N TYR A 135 8.47 -8.16 3.86
CA TYR A 135 9.22 -6.96 3.47
C TYR A 135 8.98 -6.57 2.01
N ARG A 136 8.90 -7.53 1.09
CA ARG A 136 8.47 -7.25 -0.29
C ARG A 136 7.04 -6.68 -0.32
N GLY A 137 6.13 -7.24 0.49
CA GLY A 137 4.78 -6.71 0.63
C GLY A 137 4.75 -5.28 1.19
N TYR A 138 5.62 -4.98 2.16
CA TYR A 138 5.80 -3.64 2.72
C TYR A 138 6.27 -2.67 1.64
N LEU A 139 7.25 -3.05 0.81
CA LEU A 139 7.69 -2.22 -0.32
C LEU A 139 6.56 -2.00 -1.34
N ASN A 140 5.78 -3.05 -1.64
CA ASN A 140 4.61 -2.93 -2.52
C ASN A 140 3.58 -1.94 -1.97
N TYR A 141 3.34 -1.94 -0.65
CA TYR A 141 2.46 -0.95 -0.01
C TYR A 141 3.03 0.47 -0.08
N CYS A 142 4.31 0.65 0.29
CA CYS A 142 4.96 1.95 0.24
C CYS A 142 4.96 2.55 -1.17
N TYR A 143 5.35 1.78 -2.18
CA TYR A 143 5.41 2.28 -3.56
C TYR A 143 4.04 2.34 -4.24
N GLY A 144 3.23 1.31 -4.07
CA GLY A 144 1.97 1.15 -4.81
C GLY A 144 0.76 1.81 -4.17
N VAL A 145 0.84 2.19 -2.89
CA VAL A 145 -0.24 2.93 -2.21
C VAL A 145 0.23 4.32 -1.82
N VAL A 146 1.23 4.43 -0.95
CA VAL A 146 1.62 5.71 -0.34
C VAL A 146 2.27 6.64 -1.36
N VAL A 147 3.26 6.15 -2.11
CA VAL A 147 3.94 6.95 -3.14
C VAL A 147 3.02 7.23 -4.33
N GLU A 148 2.13 6.30 -4.66
CA GLU A 148 1.14 6.49 -5.74
C GLU A 148 0.16 7.61 -5.40
N GLU A 149 -0.35 7.66 -4.16
CA GLU A 149 -1.20 8.76 -3.69
C GLU A 149 -0.45 10.11 -3.69
N ALA A 150 0.80 10.13 -3.22
CA ALA A 150 1.63 11.33 -3.27
C ALA A 150 1.91 11.78 -4.71
N LEU A 151 2.05 10.84 -5.66
CA LEU A 151 2.18 11.15 -7.09
C LEU A 151 0.91 11.79 -7.63
N GLN A 152 -0.27 11.23 -7.34
CA GLN A 152 -1.56 11.79 -7.75
C GLN A 152 -1.69 13.24 -7.30
N LEU A 153 -1.44 13.50 -6.01
CA LEU A 153 -1.46 14.86 -5.45
C LEU A 153 -0.44 15.79 -6.14
N GLY A 154 0.77 15.29 -6.42
CA GLY A 154 1.81 16.07 -7.09
C GLY A 154 1.46 16.42 -8.54
N VAL A 155 0.73 15.56 -9.26
CA VAL A 155 0.24 15.85 -10.62
C VAL A 155 -0.96 16.79 -10.57
N GLU A 156 -1.89 16.57 -9.66
CA GLU A 156 -3.03 17.44 -9.43
C GLU A 156 -2.60 18.87 -9.09
N GLU A 157 -1.57 19.05 -8.26
CA GLU A 157 -1.03 20.37 -7.95
C GLU A 157 -0.43 21.06 -9.19
N ASP A 158 0.23 20.30 -10.07
CA ASP A 158 0.76 20.86 -11.33
C ASP A 158 -0.37 21.26 -12.30
N VAL A 159 -1.44 20.48 -12.37
CA VAL A 159 -2.67 20.84 -13.10
C VAL A 159 -3.24 22.14 -12.53
N ARG A 160 -3.45 22.20 -11.21
CA ARG A 160 -4.00 23.37 -10.51
C ARG A 160 -3.16 24.63 -10.73
N LYS A 161 -1.82 24.52 -10.69
CA LYS A 161 -0.91 25.63 -11.01
C LYS A 161 -1.08 26.13 -12.45
N ARG A 162 -1.18 25.23 -13.43
CA ARG A 162 -1.42 25.59 -14.84
C ARG A 162 -2.76 26.29 -15.03
N HIS A 163 -3.82 25.83 -14.39
CA HIS A 163 -5.15 26.44 -14.45
C HIS A 163 -5.20 27.81 -13.78
N LYS A 164 -4.62 27.93 -12.59
CA LYS A 164 -4.51 29.20 -11.86
C LYS A 164 -3.74 30.25 -12.67
N ALA A 165 -2.66 29.86 -13.36
CA ALA A 165 -1.91 30.75 -14.25
C ALA A 165 -2.74 31.27 -15.43
N ARG A 166 -3.83 30.59 -15.79
CA ARG A 166 -4.79 30.98 -16.83
C ARG A 166 -6.04 31.70 -16.27
N GLY A 167 -6.13 31.89 -14.96
CA GLY A 167 -7.25 32.57 -14.31
C GLY A 167 -8.49 31.70 -14.07
N TYR A 168 -8.38 30.37 -14.21
CA TYR A 168 -9.47 29.45 -13.86
C TYR A 168 -9.57 29.26 -12.34
N SER A 169 -10.79 29.07 -11.83
CA SER A 169 -11.07 28.69 -10.44
C SER A 169 -10.74 27.22 -10.19
N ASP A 170 -10.42 26.88 -8.94
CA ASP A 170 -10.22 25.49 -8.51
C ASP A 170 -11.51 24.67 -8.67
N SER A 171 -11.43 23.46 -9.23
CA SER A 171 -12.56 22.56 -9.46
C SER A 171 -12.13 21.09 -9.49
N GLU A 172 -13.09 20.17 -9.32
CA GLU A 172 -12.88 18.72 -9.44
C GLU A 172 -12.39 18.30 -10.84
N ASP A 173 -12.61 19.13 -11.88
CA ASP A 173 -12.11 18.86 -13.24
C ASP A 173 -10.59 18.75 -13.28
N MET A 174 -9.89 19.41 -12.33
CA MET A 174 -8.43 19.34 -12.22
C MET A 174 -7.96 17.97 -11.71
N VAL A 175 -8.76 17.32 -10.86
CA VAL A 175 -8.52 15.95 -10.41
C VAL A 175 -8.74 15.00 -11.58
N GLU A 176 -9.82 15.18 -12.33
CA GLU A 176 -10.10 14.37 -13.51
C GLU A 176 -9.00 14.49 -14.59
N GLU A 177 -8.48 15.70 -14.83
CA GLU A 177 -7.33 15.92 -15.73
C GLU A 177 -6.05 15.24 -15.21
N ALA A 178 -5.79 15.30 -13.90
CA ALA A 178 -4.62 14.66 -13.30
C ALA A 178 -4.65 13.13 -13.46
N PHE A 179 -5.81 12.52 -13.24
CA PHE A 179 -6.01 11.08 -13.44
C PHE A 179 -5.90 10.71 -14.92
N THR A 180 -6.47 11.51 -15.81
CA THR A 180 -6.33 11.29 -17.27
C THR A 180 -4.86 11.32 -17.69
N HIS A 181 -4.07 12.26 -17.13
CA HIS A 181 -2.64 12.35 -17.41
C HIS A 181 -1.85 11.13 -16.90
N LEU A 182 -2.19 10.61 -15.72
CA LEU A 182 -1.49 9.49 -15.08
C LEU A 182 -1.91 8.11 -15.62
N TYR A 183 -3.18 7.94 -15.94
CA TYR A 183 -3.80 6.62 -16.13
C TYR A 183 -4.59 6.50 -17.45
N GLY A 184 -4.62 7.57 -18.25
CA GLY A 184 -5.30 7.62 -19.56
C GLY A 184 -6.82 7.83 -19.49
N GLU A 185 -7.42 7.79 -18.31
CA GLU A 185 -8.87 7.91 -18.10
C GLU A 185 -9.19 8.79 -16.88
N SER A 186 -10.44 9.25 -16.80
CA SER A 186 -10.93 10.06 -15.69
C SER A 186 -10.94 9.24 -14.39
N ARG A 187 -10.78 9.91 -13.23
CA ARG A 187 -10.92 9.30 -11.90
C ARG A 187 -12.28 8.64 -11.75
N THR A 188 -13.33 9.27 -12.24
CA THR A 188 -14.69 8.74 -12.18
C THR A 188 -14.82 7.42 -12.95
N ASP A 189 -14.31 7.36 -14.18
CA ASP A 189 -14.36 6.14 -15.01
C ASP A 189 -13.51 5.02 -14.42
N LEU A 190 -12.29 5.34 -13.95
CA LEU A 190 -11.39 4.39 -13.30
C LEU A 190 -11.99 3.81 -12.02
N LEU A 191 -12.67 4.63 -11.22
CA LEU A 191 -13.32 4.17 -10.00
C LEU A 191 -14.51 3.24 -10.32
N ASP A 192 -15.25 3.56 -11.38
CA ASP A 192 -16.37 2.74 -11.85
C ASP A 192 -15.90 1.41 -12.48
N GLU A 193 -14.74 1.39 -13.13
CA GLU A 193 -14.05 0.17 -13.54
C GLU A 193 -13.62 -0.66 -12.33
N PHE A 194 -12.89 -0.06 -11.38
CA PHE A 194 -12.45 -0.73 -10.16
C PHE A 194 -13.61 -1.38 -9.39
N ARG A 195 -14.72 -0.67 -9.22
CA ARG A 195 -15.92 -1.20 -8.55
C ARG A 195 -16.50 -2.42 -9.27
N ARG A 196 -16.46 -2.46 -10.60
CA ARG A 196 -16.94 -3.61 -11.39
C ARG A 196 -16.03 -4.82 -11.20
N THR A 197 -14.72 -4.59 -11.23
CA THR A 197 -13.69 -5.62 -11.07
C THR A 197 -13.71 -6.24 -9.66
N GLU A 198 -13.78 -5.40 -8.62
CA GLU A 198 -13.79 -5.83 -7.21
C GLU A 198 -15.21 -6.19 -6.69
N HIS A 199 -16.20 -6.25 -7.58
CA HIS A 199 -17.59 -6.55 -7.25
C HIS A 199 -18.18 -5.69 -6.12
N LEU A 200 -17.76 -4.43 -6.03
CA LEU A 200 -18.25 -3.47 -5.04
C LEU A 200 -19.60 -2.89 -5.48
N HIS A 201 -20.59 -2.90 -4.59
CA HIS A 201 -21.90 -2.32 -4.89
C HIS A 201 -21.82 -0.80 -5.13
N ARG A 202 -22.34 -0.36 -6.27
CA ARG A 202 -22.53 1.08 -6.60
C ARG A 202 -23.39 1.73 -5.50
N GLY A 203 -22.87 2.79 -4.87
CA GLY A 203 -23.58 3.57 -3.85
C GLY A 203 -23.11 3.36 -2.40
N LYS A 204 -22.22 2.41 -2.13
CA LYS A 204 -21.51 2.39 -0.83
C LYS A 204 -20.47 3.51 -0.79
N ASN A 205 -20.38 4.19 0.35
CA ASN A 205 -19.27 5.09 0.64
C ASN A 205 -17.96 4.31 0.55
N LEU A 206 -16.95 4.90 -0.09
CA LEU A 206 -15.62 4.30 -0.13
C LEU A 206 -15.05 4.27 1.28
N THR A 207 -14.71 3.09 1.77
CA THR A 207 -13.93 2.95 3.01
C THR A 207 -12.47 3.31 2.73
N LEU A 208 -11.71 3.58 3.79
CA LEU A 208 -10.26 3.77 3.67
C LEU A 208 -9.58 2.56 3.04
N ASP A 209 -10.01 1.34 3.39
CA ASP A 209 -9.54 0.11 2.76
C ASP A 209 -9.82 0.11 1.25
N ASN A 210 -11.03 0.48 0.81
CA ASN A 210 -11.35 0.56 -0.61
C ASN A 210 -10.47 1.58 -1.35
N LEU A 211 -10.13 2.70 -0.72
CA LEU A 211 -9.23 3.69 -1.31
C LEU A 211 -7.80 3.16 -1.46
N LYS A 212 -7.28 2.45 -0.46
CA LYS A 212 -5.95 1.82 -0.54
C LYS A 212 -5.92 0.75 -1.63
N GLN A 213 -6.97 -0.08 -1.72
CA GLN A 213 -7.10 -1.07 -2.79
C GLN A 213 -7.20 -0.41 -4.18
N PHE A 214 -7.94 0.68 -4.31
CA PHE A 214 -8.04 1.44 -5.56
C PHE A 214 -6.69 2.04 -5.97
N ASN A 215 -5.95 2.63 -5.03
CA ASN A 215 -4.62 3.17 -5.31
C ASN A 215 -3.63 2.10 -5.77
N TYR A 216 -3.64 0.93 -5.10
CA TYR A 216 -2.78 -0.18 -5.54
C TYR A 216 -3.16 -0.72 -6.92
N TRP A 217 -4.46 -0.78 -7.23
CA TRP A 217 -4.95 -1.13 -8.57
C TRP A 217 -4.46 -0.15 -9.64
N LEU A 218 -4.52 1.17 -9.36
CA LEU A 218 -4.02 2.22 -10.25
C LEU A 218 -2.51 2.13 -10.45
N PHE A 219 -1.75 1.85 -9.39
CA PHE A 219 -0.30 1.62 -9.49
C PHE A 219 0.01 0.50 -10.47
N LYS A 220 -0.65 -0.66 -10.37
CA LYS A 220 -0.45 -1.79 -11.30
C LYS A 220 -0.79 -1.41 -12.73
N ARG A 221 -1.95 -0.78 -12.95
CA ARG A 221 -2.35 -0.27 -14.27
C ARG A 221 -1.29 0.68 -14.86
N ARG A 222 -0.78 1.62 -14.07
CA ARG A 222 0.26 2.58 -14.49
C ARG A 222 1.56 1.89 -14.84
N PHE A 223 1.94 0.87 -14.07
CA PHE A 223 3.14 0.08 -14.28
C PHE A 223 3.07 -0.75 -15.57
N GLU A 224 1.90 -1.27 -15.92
CA GLU A 224 1.66 -2.01 -17.17
C GLU A 224 1.53 -1.09 -18.39
N MET A 225 0.95 0.10 -18.21
CA MET A 225 0.66 1.04 -19.29
C MET A 225 1.90 1.80 -19.80
N TRP A 226 2.78 2.24 -18.89
CA TRP A 226 3.87 3.14 -19.24
C TRP A 226 5.22 2.44 -19.36
N ASP A 227 6.12 3.04 -20.14
CA ASP A 227 7.49 2.56 -20.24
C ASP A 227 8.26 2.72 -18.90
N PRO A 228 9.30 1.89 -18.65
CA PRO A 228 10.04 1.93 -17.40
C PRO A 228 10.66 3.29 -17.05
N ALA A 229 11.05 4.09 -18.05
CA ALA A 229 11.67 5.39 -17.79
C ALA A 229 10.63 6.39 -17.26
N ARG A 230 9.42 6.38 -17.85
CA ARG A 230 8.29 7.16 -17.33
C ARG A 230 7.87 6.69 -15.94
N VAL A 231 7.70 5.38 -15.72
CA VAL A 231 7.37 4.83 -14.39
C VAL A 231 8.37 5.30 -13.34
N ALA A 232 9.67 5.21 -13.62
CA ALA A 232 10.71 5.67 -12.69
C ALA A 232 10.72 7.19 -12.48
N SER A 233 10.35 7.97 -13.50
CA SER A 233 10.20 9.43 -13.36
C SER A 233 9.02 9.80 -12.46
N ASP A 234 7.88 9.16 -12.67
CA ASP A 234 6.66 9.36 -11.89
C ASP A 234 6.88 8.92 -10.44
N THR A 235 7.51 7.75 -10.20
CA THR A 235 7.88 7.33 -8.84
C THR A 235 8.80 8.34 -8.15
N ARG A 236 9.79 8.91 -8.87
CA ARG A 236 10.64 9.99 -8.33
C ARG A 236 9.86 11.26 -8.00
N LYS A 237 8.82 11.58 -8.77
CA LYS A 237 7.92 12.70 -8.49
C LYS A 237 7.08 12.43 -7.24
N GLY A 238 6.48 11.25 -7.11
CA GLY A 238 5.73 10.83 -5.92
C GLY A 238 6.58 10.88 -4.65
N LEU A 239 7.79 10.29 -4.68
CA LEU A 239 8.74 10.35 -3.55
C LEU A 239 9.13 11.78 -3.17
N ARG A 240 9.33 12.66 -4.16
CA ARG A 240 9.62 14.07 -3.90
C ARG A 240 8.44 14.76 -3.22
N ARG A 241 7.22 14.50 -3.69
CA ARG A 241 6.00 15.06 -3.10
C ARG A 241 5.80 14.57 -1.67
N LEU A 242 6.00 13.28 -1.42
CA LEU A 242 5.90 12.71 -0.08
C LEU A 242 6.86 13.39 0.90
N ARG A 243 8.14 13.56 0.52
CA ARG A 243 9.11 14.30 1.35
C ARG A 243 8.69 15.74 1.64
N GLN A 244 8.08 16.42 0.68
CA GLN A 244 7.56 17.78 0.89
C GLN A 244 6.41 17.81 1.89
N LEU A 245 5.52 16.81 1.87
CA LEU A 245 4.43 16.71 2.84
C LEU A 245 4.98 16.47 4.24
N GLU A 246 5.95 15.54 4.38
CA GLU A 246 6.60 15.24 5.66
C GLU A 246 7.34 16.46 6.26
N GLN A 247 7.98 17.27 5.42
CA GLN A 247 8.62 18.52 5.84
C GLN A 247 7.59 19.62 6.10
N GLY A 248 6.53 19.70 5.29
CA GLY A 248 5.42 20.63 5.45
C GLY A 248 4.76 20.50 6.82
N VAL A 249 4.50 19.27 7.26
CA VAL A 249 3.96 18.94 8.60
C VAL A 249 4.85 19.47 9.73
N LEU A 250 6.17 19.50 9.56
CA LEU A 250 7.12 20.02 10.56
C LEU A 250 7.25 21.56 10.53
N THR A 251 6.80 22.20 9.45
CA THR A 251 6.97 23.65 9.23
C THR A 251 5.69 24.46 9.44
N VAL A 252 4.53 23.83 9.63
CA VAL A 252 3.32 24.52 10.08
C VAL A 252 3.53 24.85 11.56
N PRO A 253 3.68 26.14 11.94
CA PRO A 253 3.68 26.52 13.35
C PRO A 253 2.37 26.02 13.96
N LYS A 254 2.38 25.57 15.23
CA LYS A 254 1.12 25.46 15.99
C LYS A 254 0.35 26.74 15.74
N TRP A 255 -0.89 26.59 15.26
CA TRP A 255 -1.84 27.69 15.23
C TRP A 255 -1.95 28.19 16.68
N GLU A 256 -1.29 29.30 16.99
CA GLU A 256 -1.55 30.12 18.16
C GLU A 256 -2.44 31.25 17.67
N GLY A 257 -3.71 30.91 17.48
CA GLY A 257 -4.72 31.86 17.06
C GLY A 257 -5.56 32.32 18.24
N VAL A 258 -5.19 33.51 18.74
CA VAL A 258 -6.09 34.60 19.20
C VAL A 258 -6.89 34.34 20.49
N GLU A 259 -6.44 34.98 21.59
CA GLU A 259 -7.36 35.55 22.60
C GLU A 259 -8.10 36.77 22.01
#